data_AF-A0A7Y2RD70-F1
#
_entry.id   AF-A0A7Y2RD70-F1
#
_cell.length_a   1.000
_cell.length_b   1.000
_cell.length_c   1.000
_cell.angle_alpha   90.00
_cell.angle_beta   90.00
_cell.angle_gamma   90.00
#
_symmetry.space_group_name_H-M   'P 1'
#
loop_
_entity.id
_entity.type
_entity.pdbx_description
1 polymer ?
#
loop_
_entity_poly.entity_id
_entity_poly.type
_entity_poly.pdbx_seq_one_letter_code
_entity_poly.pdbx_strand_id
1 'polypeptide(L)' 'MKLSEQVKQAFFDYIDQNYKVPNYLLISPDSYKTLLEERSHFITTTPMDTGIVDMKFLGCEIGVAPDDGPSFEWKKK' A
#
# COMPACT_ATOMS: atom_id res chain seq x y z
N MET A 1 -3.02 -4.51 -15.86
CA MET A 1 -2.43 -5.17 -14.67
C MET A 1 -3.10 -4.59 -13.44
N LYS A 2 -3.60 -5.43 -12.51
CA LYS A 2 -4.25 -4.97 -11.27
C LYS A 2 -3.32 -4.06 -10.47
N LEU A 3 -3.86 -3.06 -9.79
CA LEU A 3 -3.04 -2.12 -9.00
C LEU A 3 -2.27 -2.86 -7.92
N SER A 4 -2.91 -3.82 -7.25
CA SER A 4 -2.24 -4.69 -6.27
C SER A 4 -1.04 -5.46 -6.82
N GLU A 5 -1.07 -5.89 -8.09
CA GLU A 5 0.09 -6.53 -8.72
C GLU A 5 1.22 -5.53 -9.00
N GLN A 6 0.89 -4.29 -9.38
CA GLN A 6 1.87 -3.22 -9.60
C GLN A 6 2.56 -2.83 -8.30
N VAL A 7 1.79 -2.65 -7.22
CA VAL A 7 2.32 -2.31 -5.90
C VAL A 7 3.22 -3.44 -5.36
N LYS A 8 2.83 -4.70 -5.58
CA LYS A 8 3.66 -5.88 -5.23
C LYS A 8 4.97 -5.89 -6.01
N GLN A 9 4.94 -5.65 -7.32
CA GLN A 9 6.18 -5.61 -8.11
C GLN A 9 7.12 -4.51 -7.58
N ALA A 10 6.60 -3.30 -7.37
CA ALA A 10 7.36 -2.18 -6.84
C ALA A 10 7.95 -2.45 -5.43
N PHE A 11 7.33 -3.32 -4.64
CA PHE A 11 7.86 -3.75 -3.34
C PHE A 11 9.16 -4.54 -3.51
N PHE A 12 9.17 -5.51 -4.43
CA PHE A 12 10.37 -6.30 -4.72
C PHE A 12 11.44 -5.46 -5.41
N ASP A 13 11.05 -4.57 -6.31
CA ASP A 13 11.97 -3.64 -6.97
C ASP A 13 12.65 -2.72 -5.93
N TYR A 14 11.92 -2.24 -4.93
CA TYR A 14 12.50 -1.46 -3.84
C TYR A 14 13.57 -2.27 -3.08
N ILE A 15 13.27 -3.54 -2.75
CA ILE A 15 14.22 -4.41 -2.03
C ILE A 15 15.47 -4.64 -2.86
N ASP A 16 15.31 -4.93 -4.15
CA ASP A 16 16.42 -5.16 -5.07
C ASP A 16 17.33 -3.92 -5.19
N GLN A 17 16.72 -2.74 -5.33
CA GLN A 17 17.46 -1.48 -5.48
C GLN A 17 18.12 -0.98 -4.20
N ASN A 18 17.51 -1.24 -3.04
CA ASN A 18 17.92 -0.64 -1.76
C ASN A 18 18.55 -1.64 -0.78
N TYR A 19 18.51 -2.95 -1.08
CA TYR A 19 18.88 -4.05 -0.18
C TYR A 19 18.19 -3.96 1.20
N LYS A 20 16.97 -3.41 1.24
CA LYS A 20 16.19 -3.18 2.48
C LYS A 20 14.71 -3.45 2.24
N VAL A 21 14.06 -4.06 3.24
CA VAL A 21 12.61 -4.30 3.24
C VAL A 21 11.88 -3.01 3.65
N PRO A 22 11.04 -2.41 2.78
CA PRO A 22 10.24 -1.25 3.16
C PRO A 22 9.18 -1.68 4.18
N ASN A 23 8.76 -0.75 5.04
CA ASN A 23 7.75 -0.99 6.08
C ASN A 23 6.51 -0.11 5.92
N TYR A 24 6.53 0.80 4.95
CA TYR A 24 5.48 1.79 4.75
C TYR A 24 5.22 2.02 3.27
N LEU A 25 3.95 1.98 2.89
CA LEU A 25 3.44 2.29 1.56
C LEU A 25 2.67 3.61 1.64
N LEU A 26 3.12 4.64 0.93
CA LEU A 26 2.36 5.88 0.76
C LEU A 26 1.58 5.82 -0.56
N ILE A 27 0.27 6.02 -0.55
CA ILE A 27 -0.56 5.98 -1.77
C ILE A 27 -1.53 7.16 -1.86
N SER A 28 -2.01 7.44 -3.06
CA SER A 28 -3.08 8.42 -3.27
C SER A 28 -4.44 7.91 -2.75
N PRO A 29 -5.40 8.80 -2.43
CA PRO A 29 -6.75 8.40 -2.01
C PRO A 29 -7.47 7.49 -3.02
N ASP A 30 -7.27 7.72 -4.32
CA ASP A 30 -7.86 6.88 -5.37
C ASP A 30 -7.24 5.49 -5.41
N SER A 31 -5.91 5.40 -5.28
CA SER A 31 -5.21 4.12 -5.20
C SER A 31 -5.65 3.32 -3.97
N TYR A 32 -5.88 3.98 -2.84
CA TYR A 32 -6.41 3.36 -1.63
C TYR A 32 -7.79 2.72 -1.87
N LYS A 33 -8.72 3.47 -2.48
CA LYS A 33 -10.05 2.96 -2.81
C LYS A 33 -9.97 1.76 -3.76
N THR A 34 -9.19 1.88 -4.84
CA THR A 34 -9.02 0.79 -5.81
C THR A 34 -8.44 -0.46 -5.16
N LEU A 35 -7.43 -0.34 -4.29
CA LEU A 35 -6.87 -1.49 -3.58
C LEU A 35 -7.92 -2.14 -2.66
N LEU A 36 -8.72 -1.35 -1.94
CA LEU A 36 -9.79 -1.85 -1.08
C LEU A 36 -10.84 -2.66 -1.88
N GLU A 37 -11.19 -2.19 -3.08
CA GLU A 37 -12.14 -2.84 -3.99
C GLU A 37 -11.58 -4.11 -4.64
N GLU A 38 -10.28 -4.14 -4.97
CA GLU A 38 -9.64 -5.28 -5.63
C GLU A 38 -9.62 -6.57 -4.79
N ARG A 39 -9.84 -6.47 -3.46
CA ARG A 39 -9.83 -7.59 -2.50
C ARG A 39 -8.66 -8.56 -2.71
N SER A 40 -7.48 -8.01 -2.96
CA SER A 40 -6.27 -8.79 -3.27
C SER A 40 -5.76 -9.56 -2.05
N HIS A 41 -5.15 -10.73 -2.25
CA HIS A 41 -4.53 -11.53 -1.18
C HIS A 41 -3.33 -10.84 -0.51
N PHE A 42 -2.78 -9.79 -1.12
CA PHE A 42 -1.72 -8.98 -0.53
C PHE A 42 -2.24 -7.97 0.49
N ILE A 43 -3.56 -7.76 0.54
CA ILE A 43 -4.20 -6.74 1.36
C ILE A 43 -4.87 -7.41 2.54
N THR A 44 -4.53 -6.95 3.73
CA THR A 44 -5.26 -7.30 4.96
C THR A 44 -5.98 -6.07 5.45
N THR A 45 -7.28 -6.20 5.73
CA THR A 45 -8.10 -5.13 6.30
C THR A 45 -8.56 -5.55 7.69
N THR A 46 -8.38 -4.66 8.66
CA THR A 46 -8.86 -4.84 10.04
C THR A 46 -9.87 -3.72 10.32
N PRO A 47 -11.14 -4.03 10.57
CA PRO A 47 -12.10 -3.02 10.99
C PRO A 47 -11.69 -2.47 12.35
N MET A 48 -11.64 -1.15 12.48
CA MET A 48 -11.40 -0.47 13.76
C MET A 48 -12.72 0.00 14.36
N ASP A 49 -12.77 0.09 15.69
CA ASP A 49 -13.94 0.59 16.44
C ASP A 49 -14.32 2.04 16.08
N THR A 50 -13.40 2.77 15.44
CA THR A 50 -13.60 4.14 14.94
C THR A 50 -14.40 4.21 13.63
N GLY A 51 -14.74 3.07 13.03
CA GLY A 51 -15.38 2.99 11.70
C GLY A 51 -14.40 3.16 10.53
N ILE A 52 -13.10 3.27 10.81
CA ILE A 52 -12.02 3.27 9.82
C ILE A 52 -11.51 1.83 9.64
N VAL A 53 -11.09 1.49 8.43
CA VAL A 53 -10.43 0.20 8.15
C VAL A 53 -8.92 0.42 8.19
N ASP A 54 -8.23 -0.27 9.10
CA ASP A 54 -6.78 -0.38 9.05
C ASP A 54 -6.41 -1.34 7.92
N MET A 55 -5.66 -0.84 6.94
CA MET A 55 -5.28 -1.60 5.76
C MET A 55 -3.77 -1.77 5.72
N LYS A 56 -3.33 -3.02 5.53
CA LYS A 56 -1.92 -3.39 5.36
C LYS A 56 -1.70 -4.04 4.02
N PHE A 57 -0.56 -3.76 3.40
CA PHE A 57 -0.14 -4.37 2.14
C PHE A 57 1.12 -5.20 2.37
N LEU A 58 1.07 -6.52 2.16
CA LEU A 58 2.15 -7.46 2.49
C LEU A 58 2.66 -7.30 3.95
N GLY A 59 1.75 -6.98 4.88
CA GLY A 59 2.07 -6.71 6.28
C GLY A 59 2.66 -5.32 6.56
N CYS A 60 2.93 -4.50 5.53
CA CYS A 60 3.40 -3.13 5.66
C CYS A 60 2.23 -2.16 5.91
N GLU A 61 2.51 -1.10 6.66
CA GLU A 61 1.55 -0.04 6.93
C GLU A 61 1.26 0.76 5.65
N ILE A 62 0.01 1.18 5.47
CA ILE A 62 -0.39 2.04 4.37
C ILE A 62 -0.76 3.42 4.91
N GLY A 63 -0.19 4.46 4.32
CA GLY A 63 -0.64 5.83 4.51
C GLY A 63 -1.27 6.39 3.24
N VAL A 64 -2.29 7.22 3.42
CA VAL A 64 -2.95 7.93 2.34
C VAL A 64 -2.39 9.36 2.28
N ALA A 65 -1.89 9.77 1.12
CA ALA A 65 -1.43 11.13 0.87
C ALA A 65 -2.63 12.10 0.88
N PRO A 66 -2.48 13.31 1.44
CA PRO A 66 -3.58 14.29 1.52
C PRO A 66 -3.93 14.95 0.17
N ASP A 67 -3.07 14.86 -0.84
CA ASP A 67 -3.20 15.54 -2.16
C ASP A 67 -2.98 14.55 -3.34
N ASP A 68 -2.84 15.08 -4.58
CA ASP A 68 -2.37 14.42 -5.81
C ASP A 68 -0.88 13.96 -5.70
N GLY A 69 -0.56 13.29 -4.59
CA GLY A 69 0.72 12.66 -4.37
C GLY A 69 1.00 11.51 -5.35
N PRO A 70 2.16 10.84 -5.22
CA PRO A 70 2.45 9.69 -6.07
C PRO A 70 1.34 8.65 -5.94
N SER A 71 0.96 8.02 -7.06
CA SER A 71 -0.06 6.97 -7.06
C SER A 71 0.26 5.90 -6.00
N PHE A 72 1.53 5.53 -5.89
CA PHE A 72 2.08 4.80 -4.75
C PHE A 72 3.61 4.99 -4.64
N GLU A 73 4.15 4.90 -3.42
CA GLU A 73 5.58 4.98 -3.13
C GLU A 73 5.94 4.14 -1.90
N TRP A 74 6.94 3.26 -2.04
CA TRP A 74 7.48 2.46 -0.92
C TRP A 74 8.54 3.24 -0.15
N LYS A 75 8.46 3.19 1.19
CA LYS A 75 9.39 3.86 2.11
C LYS A 75 9.87 2.92 3.21
N LYS A 76 11.07 3.24 3.69
CA LYS A 76 11.52 2.83 5.02
C LYS A 76 11.31 4.00 5.97
N LYS A 77 10.30 3.90 6.82
CA LYS A 77 10.17 4.74 8.02
C LYS A 77 11.13 4.24 9.11
#